data_AF-A0A523J5Z3-F1
#
_entry.id   AF-A0A523J5Z3-F1
#
_cell.length_a   1.000
_cell.length_b   1.000
_cell.length_c   1.000
_cell.angle_alpha   90.00
_cell.angle_beta   90.00
_cell.angle_gamma   90.00
#
_symmetry.space_group_name_H-M   'P 1'
#
loop_
_entity.id
_entity.type
_entity.pdbx_description
1 polymer ?
#
loop_
_entity_poly.entity_id
_entity_poly.type
_entity_poly.pdbx_seq_one_letter_code
_entity_poly.pdbx_strand_id
1 'polypeptide(L)'
;MGHAGALVRPEPQGGVQAAPGRPTAGARSHRERLSARGAAHPGGYGPARPPPDRAAARRLRPGTSAVKRIRRQDVLDLSGYERVREEFRARLIELKRPRRIAVGSRLTFIFENYDTVLFQIQEMLRTEHTVKEEEIQAEIDVYNELIPAAYDLSATLMIEIPEADLIREELDRLIGIDERVLLEIGEASVPASFDPKQYEGDRISAVQYVRFPLGPELAERFADFEVPVSLRVVHPHYHASALIEGSSRASLAQDLEPDDEPQLTS
;
A
#
# COMPACT_ATOMS: atom_id res chain seq x y z
N MET A 1 -3.44 9.89 -10.37
CA MET A 1 -2.79 8.75 -11.06
C MET A 1 -1.37 8.68 -10.55
N GLY A 2 -1.13 7.89 -9.49
CA GLY A 2 0.18 7.78 -8.85
C GLY A 2 1.12 6.92 -9.69
N HIS A 3 2.25 7.50 -10.11
CA HIS A 3 3.34 6.74 -10.69
C HIS A 3 4.14 6.07 -9.56
N ALA A 4 3.86 4.80 -9.28
CA ALA A 4 4.66 3.99 -8.37
C ALA A 4 5.99 3.62 -9.06
N GLY A 5 7.00 4.45 -8.86
CA GLY A 5 8.39 4.12 -9.17
C GLY A 5 8.90 3.01 -8.27
N ALA A 6 9.65 2.08 -8.84
CA ALA A 6 10.30 0.99 -8.11
C ALA A 6 11.21 1.52 -7.00
N LEU A 7 11.06 0.99 -5.78
CA LEU A 7 11.91 1.33 -4.66
C LEU A 7 13.11 0.36 -4.61
N VAL A 8 14.27 0.85 -5.07
CA VAL A 8 15.57 0.20 -4.90
C VAL A 8 16.09 0.49 -3.48
N ARG A 9 16.62 -0.52 -2.79
CA ARG A 9 17.22 -0.38 -1.45
C ARG A 9 18.45 0.55 -1.45
N PRO A 10 18.67 1.36 -0.40
CA PRO A 10 19.99 1.94 -0.16
C PRO A 10 20.91 0.90 0.52
N GLU A 11 22.16 0.80 0.02
CA GLU A 11 23.23 0.02 0.65
C GLU A 11 23.76 0.66 1.94
N PRO A 12 24.27 -0.12 2.91
CA PRO A 12 24.88 0.43 4.12
C PRO A 12 26.33 0.89 3.84
N GLN A 13 26.58 2.20 3.90
CA GLN A 13 27.95 2.76 3.82
C GLN A 13 28.55 2.96 5.22
N GLY A 14 29.62 2.24 5.53
CA GLY A 14 30.57 2.57 6.59
C GLY A 14 31.66 3.54 6.08
N GLY A 15 32.04 4.53 6.89
CA GLY A 15 33.08 5.55 6.59
C GLY A 15 34.51 4.97 6.47
N VAL A 16 35.57 5.71 6.09
CA VAL A 16 35.97 7.11 6.35
C VAL A 16 37.08 7.57 5.36
N GLN A 17 36.98 8.84 4.90
CA GLN A 17 37.97 9.84 4.39
C GLN A 17 39.17 9.49 3.47
N ALA A 18 39.29 10.21 2.32
CA ALA A 18 40.10 11.44 2.16
C ALA A 18 40.19 11.90 0.67
N ALA A 19 40.18 13.22 0.44
CA ALA A 19 40.40 13.93 -0.85
C ALA A 19 41.84 14.54 -0.87
N PRO A 20 42.35 15.27 -1.91
CA PRO A 20 41.68 15.83 -3.09
C PRO A 20 42.44 15.80 -4.44
N GLY A 21 41.75 16.17 -5.53
CA GLY A 21 42.35 16.54 -6.81
C GLY A 21 41.31 17.04 -7.84
N ARG A 22 41.39 18.32 -8.22
CA ARG A 22 40.68 18.98 -9.34
C ARG A 22 41.47 18.79 -10.66
N PRO A 23 40.87 18.82 -11.87
CA PRO A 23 40.45 20.09 -12.48
C PRO A 23 39.17 20.05 -13.37
N THR A 24 38.92 21.20 -13.96
CA THR A 24 37.75 21.82 -14.59
C THR A 24 37.41 21.38 -16.03
N ALA A 25 36.12 21.48 -16.40
CA ALA A 25 35.56 22.42 -17.40
C ALA A 25 34.40 21.85 -18.27
N GLY A 26 33.25 22.54 -18.21
CA GLY A 26 32.41 22.94 -19.36
C GLY A 26 31.67 21.91 -20.22
N ALA A 27 30.34 21.92 -20.14
CA ALA A 27 29.47 22.19 -21.31
C ALA A 27 28.00 22.34 -20.88
N ARG A 28 27.40 23.48 -21.26
CA ARG A 28 25.95 23.72 -21.24
C ARG A 28 25.35 23.13 -22.52
N SER A 29 24.17 22.52 -22.45
CA SER A 29 23.28 22.45 -23.61
C SER A 29 21.83 22.75 -23.21
N HIS A 30 21.33 23.80 -23.86
CA HIS A 30 19.96 24.30 -23.83
C HIS A 30 19.01 23.41 -24.64
N ARG A 31 17.74 23.38 -24.20
CA ARG A 31 16.50 23.09 -24.96
C ARG A 31 16.41 21.64 -25.50
N GLU A 32 15.26 20.99 -25.56
CA GLU A 32 14.01 21.43 -26.17
C GLU A 32 12.78 20.79 -25.52
N ARG A 33 11.71 21.58 -25.48
CA ARG A 33 10.34 21.13 -25.26
C ARG A 33 9.87 20.43 -26.54
N LEU A 34 9.26 19.26 -26.44
CA LEU A 34 8.43 18.73 -27.51
C LEU A 34 7.11 18.16 -26.95
N SER A 35 6.04 18.84 -27.36
CA SER A 35 4.66 18.38 -27.35
C SER A 35 4.34 17.80 -28.72
N ALA A 36 3.71 16.63 -28.79
CA ALA A 36 2.70 16.22 -29.79
C ALA A 36 2.39 14.73 -29.56
N ARG A 37 1.15 14.35 -29.20
CA ARG A 37 0.07 13.99 -30.13
C ARG A 37 0.49 13.02 -31.24
N GLY A 38 0.12 11.75 -31.04
CA GLY A 38 -0.57 10.88 -32.00
C GLY A 38 0.21 10.34 -33.21
N ALA A 39 0.32 9.02 -33.31
CA ALA A 39 -0.20 8.22 -34.44
C ALA A 39 0.14 6.73 -34.26
N ALA A 40 -0.86 5.89 -34.58
CA ALA A 40 -0.82 4.43 -34.68
C ALA A 40 0.03 3.95 -35.89
N HIS A 41 0.61 2.74 -35.89
CA HIS A 41 0.07 1.46 -36.42
C HIS A 41 1.28 0.51 -36.71
N PRO A 42 1.13 -0.71 -37.27
CA PRO A 42 0.41 -1.90 -36.82
C PRO A 42 1.29 -3.18 -36.90
N GLY A 43 0.89 -4.31 -36.29
CA GLY A 43 1.62 -5.57 -36.47
C GLY A 43 0.96 -6.79 -35.82
N GLY A 44 0.18 -7.52 -36.63
CA GLY A 44 -0.15 -8.95 -36.58
C GLY A 44 -0.40 -9.65 -35.25
N TYR A 45 -1.66 -9.95 -34.95
CA TYR A 45 -2.05 -11.03 -34.04
C TYR A 45 -2.73 -12.15 -34.82
N GLY A 46 -2.17 -13.37 -34.71
CA GLY A 46 -2.85 -14.61 -35.08
C GLY A 46 -4.02 -14.91 -34.12
N PRO A 47 -4.80 -15.97 -34.38
CA PRO A 47 -6.07 -16.18 -33.69
C PRO A 47 -5.86 -16.38 -32.19
N ALA A 48 -6.52 -15.51 -31.42
CA ALA A 48 -6.52 -15.51 -29.96
C ALA A 48 -7.12 -16.82 -29.42
N ARG A 49 -6.42 -17.44 -28.46
CA ARG A 49 -7.04 -18.43 -27.56
C ARG A 49 -8.08 -17.72 -26.69
N PRO A 50 -9.26 -18.31 -26.45
CA PRO A 50 -10.22 -17.72 -25.53
C PRO A 50 -9.64 -17.71 -24.10
N PRO A 51 -9.83 -16.62 -23.33
CA PRO A 51 -9.41 -16.57 -21.94
C PRO A 51 -10.24 -17.57 -21.12
N PRO A 52 -9.66 -18.16 -20.05
CA PRO A 52 -10.42 -18.99 -19.13
C PRO A 52 -11.50 -18.16 -18.41
N ASP A 53 -12.62 -18.82 -18.14
CA ASP A 53 -13.87 -18.28 -17.63
C ASP A 53 -13.67 -17.51 -16.31
N ARG A 54 -13.78 -16.17 -16.37
CA ARG A 54 -13.64 -15.27 -15.21
C ARG A 54 -14.91 -15.31 -14.36
N ALA A 55 -15.04 -16.34 -13.53
CA ALA A 55 -16.02 -16.38 -12.46
C ALA A 55 -15.64 -15.36 -11.36
N ALA A 56 -16.20 -14.16 -11.47
CA ALA A 56 -16.46 -13.20 -10.39
C ALA A 56 -15.29 -12.88 -9.42
N ALA A 57 -14.38 -11.99 -9.86
CA ALA A 57 -13.60 -11.17 -8.91
C ALA A 57 -14.57 -10.49 -7.91
N ARG A 58 -14.41 -10.82 -6.63
CA ARG A 58 -15.32 -10.42 -5.55
C ARG A 58 -15.11 -8.92 -5.28
N ARG A 59 -15.95 -8.09 -5.89
CA ARG A 59 -15.88 -6.62 -5.84
C ARG A 59 -15.95 -6.11 -4.39
N LEU A 60 -15.09 -5.14 -4.08
CA LEU A 60 -15.12 -4.37 -2.84
C LEU A 60 -16.53 -3.84 -2.58
N ARG A 61 -17.09 -4.16 -1.41
CA ARG A 61 -18.29 -3.49 -0.88
C ARG A 61 -17.81 -2.44 0.13
N PRO A 62 -18.30 -1.19 0.07
CA PRO A 62 -18.03 -0.22 1.12
C PRO A 62 -18.58 -0.77 2.45
N GLY A 63 -17.72 -0.95 3.45
CA GLY A 63 -18.14 -1.25 4.81
C GLY A 63 -18.88 -0.03 5.39
N THR A 64 -20.08 -0.26 5.91
CA THR A 64 -20.90 0.75 6.60
C THR A 64 -20.77 0.58 8.12
N SER A 65 -19.72 1.15 8.72
CA SER A 65 -19.70 1.56 10.14
C SER A 65 -18.48 2.43 10.44
N ALA A 66 -18.59 3.29 11.45
CA ALA A 66 -17.66 4.37 11.79
C ALA A 66 -16.32 3.84 12.32
N VAL A 67 -15.29 3.99 11.48
CA VAL A 67 -13.90 4.15 11.89
C VAL A 67 -13.49 5.56 11.48
N LYS A 68 -12.68 6.22 12.28
CA LYS A 68 -12.29 7.61 12.15
C LYS A 68 -11.72 7.81 10.76
N ARG A 69 -12.43 8.59 9.95
CA ARG A 69 -11.95 9.02 8.63
C ARG A 69 -11.18 10.32 8.77
N ILE A 70 -10.21 10.51 7.88
CA ILE A 70 -9.45 11.75 7.79
C ILE A 70 -10.37 12.81 7.20
N ARG A 71 -10.52 13.90 7.96
CA ARG A 71 -11.26 15.08 7.57
C ARG A 71 -10.28 16.19 7.23
N ARG A 72 -10.72 17.18 6.46
CA ARG A 72 -9.90 18.35 6.08
C ARG A 72 -9.21 19.01 7.28
N GLN A 73 -9.89 19.09 8.42
CA GLN A 73 -9.37 19.67 9.66
C GLN A 73 -8.19 18.91 10.28
N ASP A 74 -8.01 17.64 9.93
CA ASP A 74 -6.91 16.82 10.42
C ASP A 74 -5.61 17.08 9.60
N VAL A 75 -5.76 17.68 8.43
CA VAL A 75 -4.66 17.97 7.49
C VAL A 75 -4.15 19.39 7.71
N LEU A 76 -2.96 19.50 8.28
CA LEU A 76 -2.16 20.73 8.36
C LEU A 76 -1.87 21.32 6.97
N ASP A 77 -1.70 22.64 6.91
CA ASP A 77 -1.12 23.30 5.74
C ASP A 77 0.39 23.00 5.63
N LEU A 78 0.99 23.32 4.49
CA LEU A 78 2.42 23.03 4.23
C LEU A 78 3.34 23.57 5.33
N SER A 79 3.12 24.82 5.76
CA SER A 79 3.93 25.46 6.80
C SER A 79 3.73 24.82 8.19
N GLY A 80 2.49 24.46 8.53
CA GLY A 80 2.17 23.72 9.74
C GLY A 80 2.81 22.35 9.77
N TYR A 81 2.73 21.62 8.65
CA TYR A 81 3.29 20.28 8.54
C TYR A 81 4.82 20.28 8.63
N GLU A 82 5.52 21.18 7.92
CA GLU A 82 6.99 21.27 7.98
C GLU A 82 7.53 21.46 9.40
N ARG A 83 6.80 22.18 10.27
CA ARG A 83 7.20 22.38 11.68
C ARG A 83 7.18 21.11 12.52
N VAL A 84 6.29 20.16 12.21
CA VAL A 84 6.09 18.93 13.00
C VAL A 84 6.55 17.67 12.29
N ARG A 85 6.97 17.78 11.03
CA ARG A 85 7.23 16.67 10.12
C ARG A 85 8.23 15.65 10.67
N GLU A 86 9.35 16.11 11.23
CA GLU A 86 10.39 15.19 11.74
C GLU A 86 9.89 14.38 12.96
N GLU A 87 9.12 15.01 13.86
CA GLU A 87 8.49 14.32 14.98
C GLU A 87 7.42 13.33 14.49
N PHE A 88 6.61 13.74 13.53
CA PHE A 88 5.57 12.88 12.94
C PHE A 88 6.19 11.66 12.24
N ARG A 89 7.28 11.87 11.50
CA ARG A 89 8.04 10.79 10.85
C ARG A 89 8.64 9.82 11.84
N ALA A 90 9.23 10.31 12.94
CA ALA A 90 9.78 9.45 13.98
C ALA A 90 8.71 8.58 14.64
N ARG A 91 7.55 9.17 14.98
CA ARG A 91 6.38 8.44 15.50
C ARG A 91 5.88 7.40 14.51
N LEU A 92 5.82 7.73 13.23
CA LEU A 92 5.35 6.80 12.20
C LEU A 92 6.26 5.59 12.02
N ILE A 93 7.58 5.76 12.13
CA ILE A 93 8.53 4.64 12.05
C ILE A 93 8.21 3.61 13.14
N GLU A 94 8.02 4.07 14.38
CA GLU A 94 7.67 3.19 15.48
C GLU A 94 6.27 2.59 15.33
N LEU A 95 5.29 3.36 14.83
CA LEU A 95 3.94 2.86 14.54
C LEU A 95 3.94 1.78 13.45
N LYS A 96 4.72 1.96 12.37
CA LYS A 96 4.76 1.03 11.24
C LYS A 96 5.52 -0.25 11.56
N ARG A 97 6.41 -0.24 12.56
CA ARG A 97 7.23 -1.39 12.94
C ARG A 97 6.40 -2.65 13.28
N PRO A 98 5.42 -2.63 14.20
CA PRO A 98 4.55 -3.78 14.44
C PRO A 98 3.55 -4.02 13.30
N ARG A 99 3.29 -3.04 12.44
CA ARG A 99 2.32 -3.15 11.34
C ARG A 99 2.94 -3.70 10.04
N ARG A 100 4.25 -3.95 10.03
CA ARG A 100 4.97 -4.50 8.87
C ARG A 100 5.16 -6.00 9.02
N ILE A 101 4.49 -6.78 8.17
CA ILE A 101 4.58 -8.24 8.14
C ILE A 101 5.27 -8.67 6.83
N ALA A 102 6.48 -9.23 6.95
CA ALA A 102 7.16 -9.84 5.82
C ALA A 102 6.65 -11.27 5.62
N VAL A 103 6.26 -11.64 4.40
CA VAL A 103 5.77 -12.96 4.04
C VAL A 103 6.70 -13.57 3.00
N GLY A 104 7.59 -14.45 3.44
CA GLY A 104 8.67 -14.98 2.61
C GLY A 104 9.73 -13.93 2.30
N SER A 105 10.38 -14.04 1.14
CA SER A 105 11.55 -13.22 0.78
C SER A 105 11.23 -11.95 -0.01
N ARG A 106 10.03 -11.84 -0.59
CA ARG A 106 9.68 -10.78 -1.55
C ARG A 106 8.44 -9.97 -1.19
N LEU A 107 7.57 -10.47 -0.30
CA LEU A 107 6.33 -9.78 0.02
C LEU A 107 6.41 -9.12 1.38
N THR A 108 6.03 -7.87 1.44
CA THR A 108 5.82 -7.14 2.68
C THR A 108 4.41 -6.57 2.69
N PHE A 109 3.67 -6.79 3.76
CA PHE A 109 2.40 -6.13 4.03
C PHE A 109 2.63 -5.06 5.10
N ILE A 110 2.20 -3.83 4.82
CA ILE A 110 2.14 -2.76 5.79
C ILE A 110 0.66 -2.50 6.08
N PHE A 111 0.19 -2.94 7.24
CA PHE A 111 -1.19 -2.72 7.64
C PHE A 111 -1.41 -1.24 7.95
N GLU A 112 -2.41 -0.66 7.30
CA GLU A 112 -2.68 0.77 7.35
C GLU A 112 -3.72 1.08 8.44
N ASN A 113 -3.62 2.27 9.03
CA ASN A 113 -4.62 2.83 9.93
C ASN A 113 -4.76 4.33 9.69
N TYR A 114 -5.54 5.01 10.52
CA TYR A 114 -5.74 6.45 10.42
C TYR A 114 -4.42 7.24 10.35
N ASP A 115 -3.48 6.97 11.26
CA ASP A 115 -2.22 7.74 11.35
C ASP A 115 -1.27 7.47 10.18
N THR A 116 -1.21 6.22 9.71
CA THR A 116 -0.36 5.90 8.55
C THR A 116 -0.86 6.55 7.27
N VAL A 117 -2.18 6.60 7.08
CA VAL A 117 -2.83 7.24 5.93
C VAL A 117 -2.73 8.77 6.04
N LEU A 118 -2.92 9.35 7.22
CA LEU A 118 -2.77 10.79 7.44
C LEU A 118 -1.37 11.27 7.08
N PHE A 119 -0.35 10.52 7.47
CA PHE A 119 1.02 10.83 7.07
C PHE A 119 1.21 10.75 5.55
N GLN A 120 0.65 9.75 4.88
CA GLN A 120 0.75 9.63 3.42
C GLN A 120 0.13 10.83 2.72
N ILE A 121 -1.07 11.26 3.13
CA ILE A 121 -1.71 12.48 2.60
C ILE A 121 -0.80 13.68 2.81
N GLN A 122 -0.25 13.88 4.02
CA GLN A 122 0.64 15.00 4.29
C GLN A 122 1.90 15.00 3.43
N GLU A 123 2.56 13.85 3.27
CA GLU A 123 3.74 13.75 2.40
C GLU A 123 3.40 13.98 0.92
N MET A 124 2.22 13.54 0.45
CA MET A 124 1.77 13.79 -0.91
C MET A 124 1.53 15.27 -1.17
N LEU A 125 0.74 15.94 -0.33
CA LEU A 125 0.46 17.36 -0.45
C LEU A 125 1.75 18.20 -0.39
N ARG A 126 2.69 17.82 0.49
CA ARG A 126 4.01 18.47 0.59
C ARG A 126 4.85 18.29 -0.66
N THR A 127 4.93 17.07 -1.18
CA THR A 127 5.76 16.76 -2.35
C THR A 127 5.22 17.46 -3.60
N GLU A 128 3.90 17.47 -3.77
CA GLU A 128 3.23 18.10 -4.92
C GLU A 128 2.98 19.61 -4.74
N HIS A 129 3.27 20.16 -3.56
CA HIS A 129 2.98 21.55 -3.19
C HIS A 129 1.49 21.90 -3.36
N THR A 130 0.62 20.95 -3.04
CA THR A 130 -0.83 21.06 -3.18
C THR A 130 -1.40 21.95 -2.09
N VAL A 131 -2.00 23.08 -2.49
CA VAL A 131 -2.56 24.09 -1.58
C VAL A 131 -4.02 24.43 -1.86
N LYS A 132 -4.57 23.97 -2.99
CA LYS A 132 -5.97 24.24 -3.33
C LYS A 132 -6.86 23.28 -2.55
N GLU A 133 -7.89 23.83 -1.90
CA GLU A 133 -8.81 23.06 -1.05
C GLU A 133 -9.47 21.88 -1.78
N GLU A 134 -9.85 22.08 -3.04
CA GLU A 134 -10.46 21.03 -3.87
C GLU A 134 -9.48 19.88 -4.17
N GLU A 135 -8.21 20.20 -4.42
CA GLU A 135 -7.15 19.21 -4.67
C GLU A 135 -6.77 18.46 -3.38
N ILE A 136 -6.73 19.18 -2.24
CA ILE A 136 -6.52 18.57 -0.92
C ILE A 136 -7.65 17.58 -0.59
N GLN A 137 -8.90 17.99 -0.79
CA GLN A 137 -10.04 17.13 -0.51
C GLN A 137 -10.04 15.89 -1.41
N ALA A 138 -9.70 16.04 -2.70
CA ALA A 138 -9.57 14.90 -3.61
C ALA A 138 -8.51 13.90 -3.14
N GLU A 139 -7.37 14.37 -2.63
CA GLU A 139 -6.34 13.49 -2.07
C GLU A 139 -6.81 12.78 -0.80
N ILE A 140 -7.49 13.50 0.09
CA ILE A 140 -8.11 12.92 1.30
C ILE A 140 -9.09 11.81 0.92
N ASP A 141 -9.95 12.03 -0.07
CA ASP A 141 -10.96 11.06 -0.48
C ASP A 141 -10.32 9.80 -1.06
N VAL A 142 -9.26 9.94 -1.86
CA VAL A 142 -8.50 8.80 -2.41
C VAL A 142 -7.86 7.98 -1.31
N TYR A 143 -7.14 8.61 -0.38
CA TYR A 143 -6.39 7.90 0.65
C TYR A 143 -7.28 7.36 1.78
N ASN A 144 -8.42 7.99 2.06
CA ASN A 144 -9.42 7.46 2.99
C ASN A 144 -9.93 6.07 2.58
N GLU A 145 -9.83 5.67 1.30
CA GLU A 145 -10.14 4.31 0.87
C GLU A 145 -9.23 3.26 1.53
N LEU A 146 -8.03 3.64 1.99
CA LEU A 146 -7.07 2.77 2.68
C LEU A 146 -7.34 2.59 4.16
N ILE A 147 -8.16 3.45 4.78
CA ILE A 147 -8.51 3.28 6.20
C ILE A 147 -9.44 2.08 6.32
N PRO A 148 -9.16 1.11 7.22
CA PRO A 148 -10.04 -0.03 7.41
C PRO A 148 -11.43 0.43 7.88
N ALA A 149 -12.46 -0.31 7.47
CA ALA A 149 -13.77 -0.19 8.10
C ALA A 149 -13.77 -0.96 9.45
N ALA A 150 -14.82 -0.80 10.25
CA ALA A 150 -14.95 -1.58 11.48
C ALA A 150 -14.92 -3.08 11.14
N TYR A 151 -14.19 -3.86 11.94
CA TYR A 151 -13.99 -5.30 11.73
C TYR A 151 -13.35 -5.66 10.36
N ASP A 152 -12.56 -4.76 9.78
CA ASP A 152 -11.80 -4.95 8.54
C ASP A 152 -10.32 -4.63 8.82
N LEU A 153 -9.41 -5.29 8.12
CA LEU A 153 -8.00 -4.86 8.07
C LEU A 153 -7.68 -4.41 6.67
N SER A 154 -6.88 -3.36 6.53
CA SER A 154 -6.32 -2.95 5.24
C SER A 154 -4.81 -2.97 5.29
N ALA A 155 -4.17 -3.23 4.15
CA ALA A 155 -2.73 -3.16 4.04
C ALA A 155 -2.29 -2.71 2.65
N THR A 156 -1.11 -2.10 2.61
CA THR A 156 -0.33 -1.95 1.40
C THR A 156 0.59 -3.16 1.25
N LEU A 157 0.35 -3.98 0.24
CA LEU A 157 1.24 -5.06 -0.18
C LEU A 157 2.32 -4.49 -1.11
N MET A 158 3.57 -4.75 -0.75
CA MET A 158 4.75 -4.42 -1.54
C MET A 158 5.45 -5.70 -2.01
N ILE A 159 5.68 -5.78 -3.32
CA ILE A 159 6.48 -6.83 -3.97
C ILE A 159 7.90 -6.27 -4.16
N GLU A 160 8.83 -6.72 -3.33
CA GLU A 160 10.23 -6.33 -3.35
C GLU A 160 10.99 -7.12 -4.42
N ILE A 161 11.41 -6.42 -5.48
CA ILE A 161 12.21 -6.96 -6.58
C ILE A 161 13.57 -6.23 -6.56
N PRO A 162 14.66 -6.90 -6.14
CA PRO A 162 15.95 -6.23 -5.94
C PRO A 162 16.57 -5.66 -7.23
N GLU A 163 16.37 -6.36 -8.35
CA GLU A 163 16.98 -6.04 -9.64
C GLU A 163 15.98 -5.29 -10.52
N ALA A 164 16.26 -4.03 -10.80
CA ALA A 164 15.35 -3.16 -11.55
C ALA A 164 15.02 -3.70 -12.96
N ASP A 165 15.98 -4.36 -13.60
CA ASP A 165 15.82 -4.92 -14.94
C ASP A 165 14.90 -6.16 -14.96
N LEU A 166 14.69 -6.81 -13.80
CA LEU A 166 13.84 -7.99 -13.66
C LEU A 166 12.40 -7.66 -13.23
N ILE A 167 12.08 -6.40 -12.94
CA ILE A 167 10.77 -6.01 -12.40
C ILE A 167 9.61 -6.52 -13.24
N ARG A 168 9.66 -6.31 -14.55
CA ARG A 168 8.57 -6.74 -15.44
C ARG A 168 8.41 -8.26 -15.43
N GLU A 169 9.51 -8.98 -15.60
CA GLU A 169 9.47 -10.45 -15.65
C GLU A 169 8.95 -11.05 -14.34
N GLU A 170 9.42 -10.52 -13.20
CA GLU A 170 9.03 -11.03 -11.88
C GLU A 170 7.56 -10.68 -11.55
N LEU A 171 7.07 -9.50 -11.94
CA LEU A 171 5.65 -9.17 -11.81
C LEU A 171 4.78 -10.04 -12.72
N ASP A 172 5.21 -10.31 -13.95
CA ASP A 172 4.47 -11.18 -14.89
C ASP A 172 4.36 -12.62 -14.35
N ARG A 173 5.39 -13.11 -13.64
CA ARG A 173 5.36 -14.42 -12.95
C ARG A 173 4.40 -14.45 -11.76
N LEU A 174 3.98 -13.31 -11.23
CA LEU A 174 3.09 -13.19 -10.07
C LEU A 174 1.66 -12.77 -10.45
N ILE A 175 1.32 -12.75 -11.73
CA ILE A 175 -0.06 -12.52 -12.18
C ILE A 175 -0.99 -13.54 -11.51
N GLY A 176 -2.04 -13.05 -10.83
CA GLY A 176 -3.00 -13.87 -10.09
C GLY A 176 -2.64 -14.08 -8.62
N ILE A 177 -1.54 -13.51 -8.11
CA ILE A 177 -1.19 -13.56 -6.68
C ILE A 177 -2.25 -12.90 -5.80
N ASP A 178 -3.00 -11.96 -6.35
CA ASP A 178 -4.09 -11.24 -5.72
C ASP A 178 -5.24 -12.15 -5.25
N GLU A 179 -5.47 -13.25 -5.95
CA GLU A 179 -6.48 -14.24 -5.55
C GLU A 179 -5.94 -15.26 -4.53
N ARG A 180 -4.68 -15.12 -4.13
CA ARG A 180 -3.93 -16.16 -3.40
C ARG A 180 -3.43 -15.72 -2.03
N VAL A 181 -3.82 -14.54 -1.57
CA VAL A 181 -3.51 -14.03 -0.23
C VAL A 181 -4.65 -14.36 0.73
N LEU A 182 -4.32 -15.01 1.84
CA LEU A 182 -5.26 -15.47 2.87
C LEU A 182 -4.78 -15.00 4.24
N LEU A 183 -5.69 -14.47 5.06
CA LEU A 183 -5.50 -14.33 6.50
C LEU A 183 -6.15 -15.53 7.19
N GLU A 184 -5.35 -16.39 7.80
CA GLU A 184 -5.80 -17.57 8.53
C GLU A 184 -5.99 -17.21 10.00
N ILE A 185 -7.17 -17.50 10.56
CA ILE A 185 -7.53 -17.25 11.97
C ILE A 185 -8.04 -18.55 12.59
N GLY A 186 -7.17 -19.25 13.31
CA GLY A 186 -7.39 -20.65 13.68
C GLY A 186 -7.71 -21.49 12.44
N GLU A 187 -8.88 -22.12 12.41
CA GLU A 187 -9.34 -22.93 11.27
C GLU A 187 -10.02 -22.12 10.14
N ALA A 188 -10.27 -20.82 10.35
CA ALA A 188 -10.93 -19.97 9.37
C ALA A 188 -9.91 -19.36 8.41
N SER A 189 -10.31 -19.13 7.15
CA SER A 189 -9.51 -18.41 6.16
C SER A 189 -10.29 -17.25 5.56
N VAL A 190 -9.74 -16.05 5.64
CA VAL A 190 -10.29 -14.82 5.06
C VAL A 190 -9.47 -14.48 3.81
N PRO A 191 -10.05 -14.59 2.60
CA PRO A 191 -9.35 -14.16 1.40
C PRO A 191 -9.22 -12.63 1.36
N ALA A 192 -8.05 -12.18 0.93
CA ALA A 192 -7.84 -10.76 0.66
C ALA A 192 -8.73 -10.27 -0.49
N SER A 193 -9.17 -9.03 -0.41
CA SER A 193 -9.84 -8.30 -1.48
C SER A 193 -8.92 -7.19 -1.98
N PHE A 194 -8.62 -7.20 -3.27
CA PHE A 194 -7.74 -6.23 -3.92
C PHE A 194 -8.54 -5.09 -4.55
N ASP A 195 -7.93 -3.91 -4.68
CA ASP A 195 -8.54 -2.78 -5.39
C ASP A 195 -8.53 -3.01 -6.91
N PRO A 196 -9.70 -3.20 -7.56
CA PRO A 196 -9.77 -3.41 -9.00
C PRO A 196 -9.23 -2.23 -9.82
N LYS A 197 -9.13 -1.02 -9.25
CA LYS A 197 -8.56 0.16 -9.91
C LYS A 197 -7.06 0.01 -10.17
N GLN A 198 -6.38 -0.92 -9.48
CA GLN A 198 -4.94 -1.16 -9.61
C GLN A 198 -4.57 -2.20 -10.69
N TYR A 199 -5.56 -2.69 -11.44
CA TYR A 199 -5.34 -3.61 -12.56
C TYR A 199 -5.36 -2.84 -13.89
N GLU A 200 -4.22 -2.88 -14.58
CA GLU A 200 -4.12 -2.44 -15.97
C GLU A 200 -4.10 -3.67 -16.89
N GLY A 201 -5.29 -4.15 -17.26
CA GLY A 201 -5.44 -5.37 -18.07
C GLY A 201 -5.08 -6.62 -17.28
N ASP A 202 -4.02 -7.32 -17.69
CA ASP A 202 -3.52 -8.55 -17.04
C ASP A 202 -2.21 -8.30 -16.26
N ARG A 203 -1.84 -7.04 -15.98
CA ARG A 203 -0.60 -6.70 -15.25
C ARG A 203 -0.88 -6.42 -13.79
N ILE A 204 0.03 -6.89 -12.94
CA ILE A 204 0.07 -6.54 -11.51
C ILE A 204 1.12 -5.46 -11.25
N SER A 205 0.78 -4.49 -10.39
CA SER A 205 1.71 -3.48 -9.85
C SER A 205 2.49 -4.05 -8.66
N ALA A 206 3.74 -3.59 -8.48
CA ALA A 206 4.57 -3.94 -7.33
C ALA A 206 4.00 -3.44 -5.99
N VAL A 207 3.08 -2.47 -6.03
CA VAL A 207 2.32 -1.99 -4.87
C VAL A 207 0.84 -2.27 -5.11
N GLN A 208 0.20 -2.91 -4.13
CA GLN A 208 -1.20 -3.30 -4.15
C GLN A 208 -1.89 -2.90 -2.84
N TYR A 209 -3.15 -2.52 -2.91
CA TYR A 209 -4.00 -2.27 -1.76
C TYR A 209 -4.89 -3.47 -1.52
N VAL A 210 -4.84 -3.99 -0.30
CA VAL A 210 -5.54 -5.21 0.09
C VAL A 210 -6.39 -4.96 1.32
N ARG A 211 -7.53 -5.64 1.37
CA ARG A 211 -8.44 -5.66 2.51
C ARG A 211 -8.75 -7.07 2.97
N PHE A 212 -9.01 -7.23 4.25
CA PHE A 212 -9.44 -8.47 4.88
C PHE A 212 -10.74 -8.22 5.63
N PRO A 213 -11.91 -8.46 5.00
CA PRO A 213 -13.20 -8.21 5.64
C PRO A 213 -13.52 -9.34 6.62
N LEU A 214 -13.03 -9.22 7.86
CA LEU A 214 -13.21 -10.23 8.92
C LEU A 214 -14.69 -10.32 9.34
N GLY A 215 -15.32 -9.17 9.56
CA GLY A 215 -16.60 -9.11 10.27
C GLY A 215 -16.43 -9.38 11.78
N PRO A 216 -17.50 -9.17 12.57
CA PRO A 216 -17.40 -9.10 14.03
C PRO A 216 -16.89 -10.40 14.67
N GLU A 217 -17.39 -11.56 14.24
CA GLU A 217 -16.99 -12.85 14.81
C GLU A 217 -15.50 -13.16 14.61
N LEU A 218 -14.98 -12.93 13.40
CA LEU A 218 -13.56 -13.17 13.14
C LEU A 218 -12.68 -12.08 13.72
N ALA A 219 -13.19 -10.85 13.90
CA ALA A 219 -12.49 -9.79 14.62
C ALA A 219 -12.34 -10.12 16.11
N GLU A 220 -13.38 -10.63 16.77
CA GLU A 220 -13.29 -11.13 18.15
C GLU A 220 -12.28 -12.28 18.27
N ARG A 221 -12.32 -13.23 17.33
CA ARG A 221 -11.31 -14.31 17.27
C ARG A 221 -9.91 -13.80 16.91
N PHE A 222 -9.80 -12.67 16.22
CA PHE A 222 -8.54 -11.98 15.99
C PHE A 222 -8.06 -11.27 17.28
N ALA A 223 -8.95 -10.86 18.17
CA ALA A 223 -8.55 -10.27 19.44
C ALA A 223 -8.15 -11.34 20.49
N ASP A 224 -8.57 -12.59 20.31
CA ASP A 224 -8.10 -13.72 21.12
C ASP A 224 -6.65 -14.11 20.73
N PHE A 225 -5.73 -13.97 21.70
CA PHE A 225 -4.31 -14.25 21.51
C PHE A 225 -3.95 -15.74 21.64
N GLU A 226 -4.86 -16.58 22.11
CA GLU A 226 -4.69 -18.04 22.10
C GLU A 226 -5.00 -18.63 20.71
N VAL A 227 -5.73 -17.89 19.86
CA VAL A 227 -6.03 -18.28 18.48
C VAL A 227 -4.86 -17.90 17.57
N PRO A 228 -4.19 -18.87 16.92
CA PRO A 228 -3.08 -18.57 16.02
C PRO A 228 -3.57 -17.84 14.77
N VAL A 229 -2.79 -16.85 14.33
CA VAL A 229 -3.07 -16.09 13.11
C VAL A 229 -1.86 -16.00 12.22
N SER A 230 -2.08 -16.24 10.93
CA SER A 230 -1.06 -16.18 9.90
C SER A 230 -1.54 -15.46 8.65
N LEU A 231 -0.62 -14.77 8.00
CA LEU A 231 -0.79 -14.30 6.65
C LEU A 231 -0.13 -15.30 5.70
N ARG A 232 -0.86 -15.81 4.72
CA ARG A 232 -0.42 -16.86 3.82
C ARG A 232 -0.64 -16.48 2.37
N VAL A 233 0.34 -16.81 1.53
CA VAL A 233 0.27 -16.64 0.08
C VAL A 233 0.52 -17.97 -0.60
N VAL A 234 -0.44 -18.42 -1.42
CA VAL A 234 -0.40 -19.73 -2.09
C VAL A 234 -0.53 -19.54 -3.60
N HIS A 235 0.57 -19.16 -4.25
CA HIS A 235 0.65 -18.92 -5.68
C HIS A 235 1.60 -19.94 -6.35
N PRO A 236 1.36 -20.40 -7.60
CA PRO A 236 2.24 -21.36 -8.28
C PRO A 236 3.72 -20.96 -8.33
N HIS A 237 4.00 -19.65 -8.35
CA HIS A 237 5.35 -19.09 -8.37
C HIS A 237 5.78 -18.47 -7.03
N TYR A 238 4.94 -18.52 -5.99
CA TYR A 238 5.27 -17.98 -4.67
C TYR A 238 4.43 -18.63 -3.55
N HIS A 239 5.09 -19.34 -2.63
CA HIS A 239 4.43 -19.97 -1.50
C HIS A 239 5.14 -19.60 -0.20
N ALA A 240 4.47 -18.86 0.68
CA ALA A 240 5.01 -18.43 1.95
C ALA A 240 3.91 -18.14 2.97
N SER A 241 4.26 -18.19 4.25
CA SER A 241 3.41 -17.77 5.36
C SER A 241 4.22 -17.01 6.41
N ALA A 242 3.54 -16.19 7.19
CA ALA A 242 4.10 -15.51 8.36
C ALA A 242 3.08 -15.52 9.50
N LEU A 243 3.52 -15.82 10.71
CA LEU A 243 2.70 -15.67 11.91
C LEU A 243 2.53 -14.18 12.24
N ILE A 244 1.35 -13.82 12.74
CA ILE A 244 1.05 -12.50 13.28
C ILE A 244 0.90 -12.65 14.78
N GLU A 245 1.96 -12.31 15.52
CA GLU A 245 2.07 -12.52 16.97
C GLU A 245 2.62 -11.29 17.70
N GLY A 246 2.62 -11.33 19.04
CA GLY A 246 3.21 -10.31 19.88
C GLY A 246 2.71 -8.88 19.61
N SER A 247 3.65 -7.94 19.46
CA SER A 247 3.33 -6.52 19.23
C SER A 247 2.57 -6.27 17.92
N SER A 248 2.81 -7.09 16.89
CA SER A 248 2.09 -6.99 15.63
C SER A 248 0.62 -7.35 15.82
N ARG A 249 0.36 -8.50 16.43
CA ARG A 249 -0.99 -8.95 16.77
C ARG A 249 -1.75 -7.91 17.59
N ALA A 250 -1.13 -7.39 18.64
CA ALA A 250 -1.72 -6.38 19.50
C ALA A 250 -2.01 -5.07 18.76
N SER A 251 -1.10 -4.61 17.89
CA SER A 251 -1.31 -3.39 17.12
C SER A 251 -2.45 -3.51 16.11
N LEU A 252 -2.62 -4.67 15.46
CA LEU A 252 -3.67 -4.85 14.46
C LEU A 252 -5.05 -5.08 15.08
N ALA A 253 -5.10 -5.70 16.27
CA ALA A 253 -6.36 -5.91 16.97
C ALA A 253 -7.06 -4.59 17.34
N GLN A 254 -6.29 -3.53 17.62
CA GLN A 254 -6.81 -2.20 17.92
C GLN A 254 -7.59 -1.57 16.77
N ASP A 255 -7.30 -1.94 15.52
CA ASP A 255 -7.98 -1.37 14.36
C ASP A 255 -9.32 -2.07 14.05
N LEU A 256 -9.61 -3.18 14.72
CA LEU A 256 -10.81 -3.99 14.50
C LEU A 256 -11.99 -3.59 15.38
N GLU A 257 -11.76 -2.74 16.39
CA GLU A 257 -12.80 -2.22 17.25
C GLU A 257 -13.62 -1.15 16.50
N PRO A 258 -14.96 -1.13 16.64
CA PRO A 258 -15.75 -0.01 16.14
C PRO A 258 -15.40 1.25 16.94
N ASP A 259 -15.37 2.42 16.30
CA ASP A 259 -15.21 3.66 17.06
C ASP A 259 -16.46 3.92 17.90
N ASP A 260 -16.26 4.15 19.19
CA ASP A 260 -17.24 4.79 20.06
C ASP A 260 -17.34 6.29 19.70
N GLU A 261 -17.90 6.64 18.53
CA GLU A 261 -18.43 8.00 18.35
C GLU A 261 -19.70 8.09 19.21
N PRO A 262 -19.74 8.96 20.24
CA PRO A 262 -20.96 9.14 21.02
C PRO A 262 -22.06 9.60 20.07
N GLN A 263 -23.10 8.77 19.93
CA GLN A 263 -24.30 9.16 19.21
C GLN A 263 -24.82 10.43 19.89
N LEU A 264 -24.66 11.58 19.21
CA LEU A 264 -25.35 12.80 19.58
C LEU A 264 -26.85 12.47 19.50
N THR A 265 -27.44 12.17 20.65
CA THR A 265 -28.88 12.02 20.82
C THR A 265 -29.52 13.33 20.38
N SER A 266 -30.26 13.28 19.27
CA SER A 266 -31.14 14.34 18.79
C SER A 266 -32.23 14.71 19.79
#